data_AF-A0A2G6B8Y6-F1
#
_entry.id   AF-A0A2G6B8Y6-F1
#
_cell.length_a   1.000
_cell.length_b   1.000
_cell.length_c   1.000
_cell.angle_alpha   90.00
_cell.angle_beta   90.00
_cell.angle_gamma   90.00
#
_symmetry.space_group_name_H-M   'P 1'
#
loop_
_entity.id
_entity.type
_entity.pdbx_description
1 polymer ?
#
loop_
_entity_poly.entity_id
_entity_poly.type
_entity_poly.pdbx_seq_one_letter_code
_entity_poly.pdbx_strand_id
1 'polypeptide(L)'
;MNERALELYSGNHLIRALIKNYSLCGIPVGELIDSLATEAYNKLHVERAAIFFEELDRGNIELSQEVIQSEEFLFSLFAALKASLYTRQKEKVRFFAKLFAKHLTKNQFSQADEYDGYLKILDGLTFREIYMLYRLKQYEDTAHLIEVDEDDEDKDDELRIAGRYWRDFSREMHETLGIEYPEIAGLLTRAGRTGCYAPITSMTLGCRGDRGKTTRVFEKLAEMIGMKQEDFPYYRNAGLM
;
A
#
# COMPACT_ATOMS: atom_id res chain seq x y z
N MET A 1 20.00 26.57 2.88
CA MET A 1 19.90 25.30 2.15
C MET A 1 20.87 24.30 2.74
N ASN A 2 20.35 23.30 3.47
CA ASN A 2 21.15 22.24 4.07
C ASN A 2 21.86 21.41 2.97
N GLU A 3 23.15 21.08 3.12
CA GLU A 3 23.95 20.30 2.13
C GLU A 3 23.25 19.00 1.70
N ARG A 4 22.46 18.39 2.59
CA ARG A 4 21.72 17.15 2.32
C ARG A 4 20.46 17.34 1.46
N ALA A 5 19.80 18.49 1.57
CA ALA A 5 18.69 18.86 0.68
C ALA A 5 19.22 19.18 -0.72
N LEU A 6 20.42 19.77 -0.81
CA LEU A 6 21.19 19.97 -2.03
C LEU A 6 21.58 18.64 -2.70
N GLU A 7 22.02 17.64 -1.94
CA GLU A 7 22.32 16.30 -2.46
C GLU A 7 21.08 15.62 -3.06
N LEU A 8 19.95 15.61 -2.34
CA LEU A 8 18.66 15.09 -2.82
C LEU A 8 18.16 15.83 -4.08
N TYR A 9 18.34 17.14 -4.12
CA TYR A 9 18.06 18.00 -5.28
C TYR A 9 18.96 17.67 -6.48
N SER A 10 20.24 17.37 -6.25
CA SER A 10 21.23 17.23 -7.31
C SER A 10 21.07 15.92 -8.10
N GLY A 11 20.55 14.87 -7.46
CA GLY A 11 20.45 13.52 -8.02
C GLY A 11 19.10 13.15 -8.63
N ASN A 12 18.01 13.88 -8.37
CA ASN A 12 16.67 13.48 -8.80
C ASN A 12 16.12 14.39 -9.91
N HIS A 13 15.90 13.82 -11.10
CA HIS A 13 15.48 14.56 -12.30
C HIS A 13 14.07 15.14 -12.17
N LEU A 14 13.16 14.45 -11.48
CA LEU A 14 11.80 14.91 -11.21
C LEU A 14 11.79 16.11 -10.25
N ILE A 15 12.55 16.05 -9.16
CA ILE A 15 12.70 17.16 -8.22
C ILE A 15 13.28 18.39 -8.93
N ARG A 16 14.28 18.19 -9.82
CA ARG A 16 14.83 19.29 -10.63
C ARG A 16 13.81 19.88 -11.60
N ALA A 17 13.01 19.05 -12.26
CA ALA A 17 11.96 19.51 -13.17
C ALA A 17 10.87 20.30 -12.44
N LEU A 18 10.47 19.84 -11.24
CA LEU A 18 9.49 20.51 -10.38
C LEU A 18 10.02 21.85 -9.84
N ILE A 19 11.27 21.89 -9.37
CA ILE A 19 11.90 23.12 -8.85
C ILE A 19 12.19 24.14 -9.96
N LYS A 20 12.63 23.70 -11.14
CA LYS A 20 13.02 24.60 -12.24
C LYS A 20 11.81 25.30 -12.87
N ASN A 21 10.63 24.69 -12.82
CA ASN A 21 9.43 25.22 -13.48
C ASN A 21 8.42 25.89 -12.53
N TYR A 22 8.53 25.71 -11.21
CA TYR A 22 7.55 26.25 -10.28
C TYR A 22 8.15 26.89 -9.02
N SER A 23 7.89 28.20 -8.89
CA SER A 23 7.60 28.82 -7.59
C SER A 23 6.10 28.64 -7.34
N LEU A 24 5.74 27.63 -6.55
CA LEU A 24 4.37 27.15 -6.37
C LEU A 24 3.67 28.02 -5.31
N CYS A 25 2.61 28.74 -5.66
CA CYS A 25 1.88 29.64 -4.73
C CYS A 25 2.78 30.67 -4.01
N GLY A 26 3.87 31.12 -4.65
CA GLY A 26 4.83 32.05 -4.03
C GLY A 26 5.83 31.41 -3.06
N ILE A 27 5.81 30.08 -2.93
CA ILE A 27 6.75 29.29 -2.15
C ILE A 27 7.51 28.36 -3.12
N PRO A 28 8.80 28.57 -3.38
CA PRO A 28 9.65 27.61 -4.06
C PRO A 28 9.49 26.24 -3.42
N VAL A 29 9.36 25.17 -4.21
CA VAL A 29 9.33 23.79 -3.65
C VAL A 29 10.56 23.51 -2.78
N GLY A 30 11.68 24.18 -3.06
CA GLY A 30 12.86 24.24 -2.20
C GLY A 30 12.61 24.88 -0.82
N GLU A 31 11.76 25.92 -0.72
CA GLU A 31 11.33 26.53 0.55
C GLU A 31 10.34 25.66 1.33
N LEU A 32 9.53 24.84 0.66
CA LEU A 32 8.69 23.82 1.32
C LEU A 32 9.57 22.72 1.95
N ILE A 33 10.63 22.31 1.25
CA ILE A 33 11.65 21.39 1.77
C ILE A 33 12.49 22.06 2.87
N ASP A 34 12.85 23.35 2.72
CA ASP A 34 13.65 24.10 3.70
C ASP A 34 12.83 24.48 4.96
N SER A 35 11.53 24.75 4.85
CA SER A 35 10.62 24.94 6.00
C SER A 35 10.37 23.62 6.76
N LEU A 36 10.40 22.51 6.03
CA LEU A 36 10.56 21.16 6.57
C LEU A 36 12.03 20.82 6.89
N ALA A 37 12.94 21.78 7.15
CA ALA A 37 14.34 21.51 7.51
C ALA A 37 14.80 22.02 8.90
N THR A 38 13.94 22.59 9.75
CA THR A 38 14.16 22.92 11.19
C THR A 38 14.27 21.70 12.14
N GLU A 39 15.14 21.72 13.15
CA GLU A 39 16.22 20.72 13.28
C GLU A 39 16.04 19.41 14.10
N ALA A 40 14.85 18.84 14.27
CA ALA A 40 14.73 17.45 14.80
C ALA A 40 13.52 16.70 14.26
N TYR A 41 12.43 17.45 14.08
CA TYR A 41 11.21 17.05 13.39
C TYR A 41 11.45 16.63 11.93
N ASN A 42 12.55 17.11 11.34
CA ASN A 42 12.73 17.13 9.91
C ASN A 42 13.63 16.05 9.31
N LYS A 43 14.50 15.40 10.10
CA LYS A 43 15.29 14.28 9.56
C LYS A 43 14.40 13.14 9.07
N LEU A 44 13.31 12.86 9.79
CA LEU A 44 12.34 11.83 9.41
C LEU A 44 11.61 12.23 8.12
N HIS A 45 11.06 13.43 8.06
CA HIS A 45 10.33 13.91 6.89
C HIS A 45 11.21 14.00 5.63
N VAL A 46 12.43 14.52 5.77
CA VAL A 46 13.42 14.56 4.68
C VAL A 46 13.76 13.14 4.20
N GLU A 47 13.97 12.19 5.11
CA GLU A 47 14.20 10.80 4.75
C GLU A 47 12.99 10.18 4.02
N ARG A 48 11.77 10.47 4.46
CA ARG A 48 10.55 9.96 3.82
C ARG A 48 10.34 10.57 2.44
N ALA A 49 10.52 11.88 2.29
CA ALA A 49 10.49 12.54 0.99
C ALA A 49 11.55 11.96 0.04
N ALA A 50 12.77 11.73 0.53
CA ALA A 50 13.83 11.11 -0.24
C ALA A 50 13.43 9.74 -0.78
N ILE A 51 12.90 8.85 0.08
CA ILE A 51 12.44 7.51 -0.32
C ILE A 51 11.30 7.61 -1.34
N PHE A 52 10.36 8.55 -1.13
CA PHE A 52 9.24 8.75 -2.05
C PHE A 52 9.73 9.11 -3.45
N PHE A 53 10.58 10.14 -3.56
CA PHE A 53 11.08 10.60 -4.85
C PHE A 53 12.07 9.63 -5.49
N GLU A 54 12.87 8.90 -4.72
CA GLU A 54 13.73 7.81 -5.22
C GLU A 54 12.87 6.71 -5.87
N GLU A 55 11.76 6.33 -5.23
CA GLU A 55 10.86 5.32 -5.78
C GLU A 55 10.13 5.81 -7.05
N LEU A 56 9.79 7.10 -7.13
CA LEU A 56 9.25 7.69 -8.36
C LEU A 56 10.26 7.69 -9.51
N ASP A 57 11.53 7.99 -9.22
CA ASP A 57 12.61 8.01 -10.22
C ASP A 57 12.82 6.60 -10.80
N ARG A 58 12.75 5.55 -9.97
CA ARG A 58 12.78 4.14 -10.41
C ARG A 58 11.61 3.76 -11.32
N GLY A 59 10.48 4.46 -11.19
CA GLY A 59 9.28 4.23 -11.99
C GLY A 59 9.41 4.66 -13.46
N ASN A 60 10.50 5.37 -13.84
CA ASN A 60 10.73 5.88 -15.20
C ASN A 60 9.52 6.65 -15.76
N ILE A 61 8.91 7.51 -14.94
CA ILE A 61 7.70 8.23 -15.32
C ILE A 61 8.10 9.41 -16.20
N GLU A 62 7.60 9.43 -17.43
CA GLU A 62 7.74 10.59 -18.32
C GLU A 62 6.66 11.63 -17.99
N LEU A 63 7.08 12.77 -17.44
CA LEU A 63 6.19 13.89 -17.17
C LEU A 63 6.29 14.93 -18.28
N SER A 64 5.19 15.15 -19.01
CA SER A 64 5.06 16.34 -19.84
C SER A 64 4.87 17.57 -18.97
N GLN A 65 5.24 18.75 -19.48
CA GLN A 65 5.01 19.99 -18.73
C GLN A 65 3.53 20.17 -18.41
N GLU A 66 2.65 19.94 -19.39
CA GLU A 66 1.19 20.04 -19.23
C GLU A 66 0.65 19.20 -18.06
N VAL A 67 1.15 17.98 -17.87
CA VAL A 67 0.75 17.13 -16.74
C VAL A 67 1.22 17.72 -15.41
N ILE A 68 2.46 18.19 -15.33
CA ILE A 68 3.01 18.83 -14.12
C ILE A 68 2.22 20.08 -13.74
N GLN A 69 1.72 20.83 -14.72
CA GLN A 69 0.96 22.05 -14.50
C GLN A 69 -0.50 21.80 -14.10
N SER A 70 -0.98 20.57 -14.26
CA SER A 70 -2.37 20.25 -13.98
C SER A 70 -2.66 20.31 -12.47
N GLU A 71 -3.83 20.85 -12.13
CA GLU A 71 -4.31 20.92 -10.75
C GLU A 71 -4.41 19.51 -10.13
N GLU A 72 -4.94 18.54 -10.89
CA GLU A 72 -5.05 17.14 -10.48
C GLU A 72 -3.69 16.54 -10.11
N PHE A 73 -2.65 16.74 -10.94
CA PHE A 73 -1.30 16.28 -10.64
C PHE A 73 -0.79 16.85 -9.31
N LEU A 74 -0.94 18.16 -9.11
CA LEU A 74 -0.44 18.84 -7.92
C LEU A 74 -1.16 18.36 -6.66
N PHE A 75 -2.50 18.26 -6.71
CA PHE A 75 -3.28 17.72 -5.59
C PHE A 75 -2.89 16.27 -5.27
N SER A 76 -2.83 15.41 -6.28
CA SER A 76 -2.46 14.00 -6.11
C SER A 76 -1.05 13.84 -5.53
N LEU A 77 -0.09 14.65 -6.01
CA LEU A 77 1.28 14.69 -5.51
C LEU A 77 1.32 15.12 -4.04
N PHE A 78 0.65 16.21 -3.69
CA PHE A 78 0.66 16.71 -2.31
C PHE A 78 -0.05 15.76 -1.34
N ALA A 79 -1.13 15.12 -1.78
CA ALA A 79 -1.83 14.14 -0.97
C ALA A 79 -0.93 12.91 -0.68
N ALA A 80 -0.29 12.34 -1.71
CA ALA A 80 0.63 11.20 -1.54
C ALA A 80 1.88 11.57 -0.75
N LEU A 81 2.45 12.75 -1.00
CA LEU A 81 3.62 13.23 -0.27
C LEU A 81 3.27 13.44 1.20
N LYS A 82 2.12 14.07 1.51
CA LYS A 82 1.66 14.22 2.89
C LYS A 82 1.52 12.87 3.58
N ALA A 83 0.82 11.90 2.97
CA ALA A 83 0.69 10.56 3.54
C ALA A 83 2.07 9.89 3.77
N SER A 84 3.00 10.09 2.85
CA SER A 84 4.39 9.61 2.96
C SER A 84 5.18 10.25 4.09
N LEU A 85 5.02 11.56 4.29
CA LEU A 85 5.71 12.30 5.34
C LEU A 85 5.25 11.87 6.73
N TYR A 86 3.95 11.60 6.91
CA TYR A 86 3.37 11.29 8.21
C TYR A 86 3.36 9.78 8.56
N THR A 87 3.79 8.91 7.65
CA THR A 87 3.96 7.48 7.98
C THR A 87 5.32 7.18 8.62
N ARG A 88 5.31 6.33 9.64
CA ARG A 88 6.54 5.83 10.28
C ARG A 88 7.25 4.77 9.44
N GLN A 89 6.51 4.02 8.61
CA GLN A 89 7.01 2.86 7.85
C GLN A 89 7.57 3.27 6.49
N LYS A 90 8.84 2.96 6.22
CA LYS A 90 9.54 3.34 4.98
C LYS A 90 8.98 2.60 3.76
N GLU A 91 8.55 1.37 3.98
CA GLU A 91 7.99 0.47 2.98
C GLU A 91 6.65 1.01 2.49
N LYS A 92 5.84 1.55 3.41
CA LYS A 92 4.58 2.21 3.07
C LYS A 92 4.78 3.49 2.27
N VAL A 93 5.87 4.24 2.50
CA VAL A 93 6.24 5.36 1.61
C VAL A 93 6.45 4.91 0.17
N ARG A 94 7.12 3.77 -0.03
CA ARG A 94 7.30 3.22 -1.38
C ARG A 94 5.95 2.86 -2.00
N PHE A 95 5.01 2.31 -1.25
CA PHE A 95 3.65 2.06 -1.75
C PHE A 95 2.91 3.34 -2.15
N PHE A 96 3.04 4.43 -1.39
CA PHE A 96 2.47 5.73 -1.80
C PHE A 96 3.09 6.24 -3.11
N ALA A 97 4.41 6.12 -3.26
CA ALA A 97 5.09 6.49 -4.49
C ALA A 97 4.65 5.64 -5.68
N LYS A 98 4.57 4.31 -5.51
CA LYS A 98 4.10 3.39 -6.56
C LYS A 98 2.64 3.68 -6.95
N LEU A 99 1.76 3.96 -5.98
CA LEU A 99 0.38 4.35 -6.25
C LEU A 99 0.29 5.65 -7.06
N PHE A 100 1.06 6.67 -6.66
CA PHE A 100 1.13 7.94 -7.39
C PHE A 100 1.71 7.75 -8.80
N ALA A 101 2.79 7.00 -8.95
CA ALA A 101 3.37 6.66 -10.25
C ALA A 101 2.34 5.98 -11.17
N LYS A 102 1.53 5.08 -10.61
CA LYS A 102 0.48 4.39 -11.36
C LYS A 102 -0.61 5.35 -11.82
N HIS A 103 -0.97 6.33 -11.00
CA HIS A 103 -1.94 7.38 -11.35
C HIS A 103 -1.50 8.23 -12.55
N LEU A 104 -0.19 8.45 -12.70
CA LEU A 104 0.36 9.20 -13.82
C LEU A 104 0.38 8.41 -15.15
N THR A 105 0.17 7.10 -15.10
CA THR A 105 0.10 6.26 -16.31
C THR A 105 -1.31 6.28 -16.88
N LYS A 106 -1.46 6.73 -18.14
CA LYS A 106 -2.77 6.88 -18.81
C LYS A 106 -3.60 5.58 -18.74
N ASN A 107 -4.91 5.70 -18.47
CA ASN A 107 -5.95 4.65 -18.43
C ASN A 107 -6.00 3.73 -17.20
N GLN A 108 -5.29 4.03 -16.11
CA GLN A 108 -5.37 3.21 -14.88
C GLN A 108 -6.54 3.58 -13.95
N PHE A 109 -6.88 4.87 -13.92
CA PHE A 109 -8.00 5.39 -13.15
C PHE A 109 -9.08 5.86 -14.10
N SER A 110 -10.31 5.48 -13.81
CA SER A 110 -11.47 5.85 -14.60
C SER A 110 -11.88 7.29 -14.31
N GLN A 111 -11.62 7.76 -13.08
CA GLN A 111 -11.99 9.04 -12.51
C GLN A 111 -10.97 9.47 -11.44
N ALA A 112 -10.76 10.77 -11.25
CA ALA A 112 -9.84 11.31 -10.23
C ALA A 112 -10.20 10.85 -8.80
N ASP A 113 -11.50 10.73 -8.49
CA ASP A 113 -12.01 10.25 -7.21
C ASP A 113 -11.52 8.85 -6.84
N GLU A 114 -11.21 8.03 -7.85
CA GLU A 114 -10.76 6.66 -7.66
C GLU A 114 -9.35 6.63 -7.04
N TYR A 115 -8.45 7.50 -7.48
CA TYR A 115 -7.11 7.62 -6.88
C TYR A 115 -7.18 8.03 -5.41
N ASP A 116 -7.98 9.07 -5.10
CA ASP A 116 -8.18 9.54 -3.73
C ASP A 116 -8.76 8.45 -2.82
N GLY A 117 -9.66 7.62 -3.36
CA GLY A 117 -10.18 6.44 -2.68
C GLY A 117 -9.08 5.45 -2.31
N TYR A 118 -8.25 5.04 -3.27
CA TYR A 118 -7.15 4.09 -3.01
C TYR A 118 -6.06 4.68 -2.11
N LEU A 119 -5.78 5.98 -2.22
CA LEU A 119 -4.83 6.64 -1.34
C LEU A 119 -5.32 6.60 0.12
N LYS A 120 -6.60 6.87 0.37
CA LYS A 120 -7.21 6.78 1.72
C LYS A 120 -7.24 5.35 2.25
N ILE A 121 -7.50 4.37 1.40
CA ILE A 121 -7.44 2.94 1.76
C ILE A 121 -6.02 2.60 2.21
N LEU A 122 -5.02 2.91 1.38
CA LEU A 122 -3.62 2.63 1.68
C LEU A 122 -3.19 3.34 2.96
N ASP A 123 -3.57 4.61 3.15
CA ASP A 123 -3.26 5.36 4.37
C ASP A 123 -3.92 4.76 5.62
N GLY A 124 -5.17 4.29 5.51
CA GLY A 124 -5.90 3.65 6.61
C GLY A 124 -5.34 2.29 7.05
N LEU A 125 -4.64 1.56 6.18
CA LEU A 125 -4.06 0.26 6.50
C LEU A 125 -2.69 0.39 7.20
N THR A 126 -2.48 -0.34 8.28
CA THR A 126 -1.13 -0.49 8.85
C THR A 126 -0.27 -1.41 7.98
N PHE A 127 1.05 -1.23 7.99
CA PHE A 127 1.95 -2.13 7.25
C PHE A 127 1.79 -3.62 7.64
N ARG A 128 1.42 -3.88 8.89
CA ARG A 128 1.10 -5.24 9.37
C ARG A 128 -0.16 -5.79 8.71
N GLU A 129 -1.23 -5.01 8.61
CA GLU A 129 -2.45 -5.42 7.88
C GLU A 129 -2.19 -5.62 6.40
N ILE A 130 -1.39 -4.74 5.77
CA ILE A 130 -1.04 -4.90 4.34
C ILE A 130 -0.36 -6.24 4.12
N TYR A 131 0.59 -6.62 4.98
CA TYR A 131 1.24 -7.93 4.91
C TYR A 131 0.26 -9.09 5.14
N MET A 132 -0.62 -8.99 6.16
CA MET A 132 -1.63 -10.02 6.41
C MET A 132 -2.56 -10.23 5.21
N LEU A 133 -3.05 -9.15 4.61
CA LEU A 133 -3.90 -9.20 3.42
C LEU A 133 -3.15 -9.78 2.22
N TYR A 134 -1.88 -9.40 2.04
CA TYR A 134 -1.03 -9.94 0.98
C TYR A 134 -0.85 -11.46 1.11
N ARG A 135 -0.49 -11.94 2.31
CA ARG A 135 -0.31 -13.38 2.55
C ARG A 135 -1.63 -14.13 2.44
N LEU A 136 -2.72 -13.56 2.97
CA LEU A 136 -4.05 -14.15 2.84
C LEU A 136 -4.42 -14.34 1.36
N LYS A 137 -4.18 -13.34 0.51
CA LYS A 137 -4.41 -13.44 -0.94
C LYS A 137 -3.56 -14.54 -1.59
N GLN A 138 -2.29 -14.68 -1.21
CA GLN A 138 -1.46 -15.76 -1.72
C GLN A 138 -2.00 -17.15 -1.35
N TYR A 139 -2.49 -17.32 -0.13
CA TYR A 139 -3.14 -18.55 0.29
C TYR A 139 -4.43 -18.81 -0.49
N GLU A 140 -5.27 -17.79 -0.69
CA GLU A 140 -6.49 -17.87 -1.51
C GLU A 140 -6.18 -18.33 -2.93
N ASP A 141 -5.18 -17.71 -3.57
CA ASP A 141 -4.80 -18.02 -4.96
C ASP A 141 -4.29 -19.46 -5.12
N THR A 142 -3.63 -20.02 -4.09
CA THR A 142 -3.18 -21.42 -4.10
C THR A 142 -4.27 -22.43 -3.74
N ALA A 143 -5.31 -22.02 -3.01
CA ALA A 143 -6.35 -22.94 -2.52
C ALA A 143 -7.22 -23.52 -3.64
N HIS A 144 -7.38 -22.78 -4.75
CA HIS A 144 -8.11 -23.22 -5.94
C HIS A 144 -7.41 -24.32 -6.74
N LEU A 145 -6.13 -24.60 -6.46
CA LEU A 145 -5.35 -25.65 -7.14
C LEU A 145 -5.52 -27.04 -6.51
N ILE A 146 -6.24 -27.14 -5.40
CA ILE A 146 -6.47 -28.40 -4.70
C ILE A 146 -7.72 -29.06 -5.30
N GLU A 147 -7.55 -30.21 -5.95
CA GLU A 147 -8.62 -30.98 -6.60
C GLU A 147 -9.86 -31.13 -5.69
N VAL A 148 -11.03 -30.98 -6.30
CA VAL A 148 -12.34 -31.10 -5.65
C VAL A 148 -13.00 -32.35 -6.21
N ASP A 149 -13.39 -33.28 -5.34
CA ASP A 149 -14.27 -34.38 -5.72
C ASP A 149 -15.62 -33.79 -6.20
N GLU A 150 -16.07 -34.20 -7.39
CA GLU A 150 -17.17 -33.57 -8.16
C GLU A 150 -18.58 -33.73 -7.57
N ASP A 151 -18.74 -34.35 -6.40
CA ASP A 151 -20.03 -34.87 -5.92
C ASP A 151 -20.78 -33.96 -4.90
N ASP A 152 -20.28 -32.78 -4.52
CA ASP A 152 -20.89 -31.94 -3.48
C ASP A 152 -21.46 -30.61 -4.02
N GLU A 153 -22.78 -30.55 -4.22
CA GLU A 153 -23.54 -29.43 -4.83
C GLU A 153 -23.99 -28.31 -3.84
N ASP A 154 -23.45 -28.25 -2.61
CA ASP A 154 -24.00 -27.38 -1.56
C ASP A 154 -23.15 -26.17 -1.11
N LYS A 155 -23.89 -25.11 -0.74
CA LYS A 155 -23.55 -23.68 -0.58
C LYS A 155 -22.49 -23.28 0.46
N ASP A 156 -21.68 -24.21 0.96
CA ASP A 156 -20.60 -23.94 1.93
C ASP A 156 -19.19 -23.94 1.29
N ASP A 157 -19.11 -23.79 -0.04
CA ASP A 157 -17.85 -23.85 -0.77
C ASP A 157 -16.82 -22.82 -0.28
N GLU A 158 -17.23 -21.57 -0.04
CA GLU A 158 -16.29 -20.53 0.42
C GLU A 158 -15.73 -20.78 1.82
N LEU A 159 -16.58 -21.21 2.77
CA LEU A 159 -16.14 -21.50 4.13
C LEU A 159 -15.26 -22.75 4.19
N ARG A 160 -15.59 -23.74 3.35
CA ARG A 160 -14.81 -24.97 3.17
C ARG A 160 -13.45 -24.65 2.54
N ILE A 161 -13.40 -23.87 1.46
CA ILE A 161 -12.17 -23.40 0.82
C ILE A 161 -11.33 -22.61 1.82
N ALA A 162 -11.93 -21.66 2.54
CA ALA A 162 -11.24 -20.92 3.60
C ALA A 162 -10.68 -21.86 4.67
N GLY A 163 -11.43 -22.88 5.07
CA GLY A 163 -10.96 -23.90 6.00
C GLY A 163 -9.69 -24.63 5.58
N ARG A 164 -9.41 -24.74 4.26
CA ARG A 164 -8.21 -25.42 3.73
C ARG A 164 -6.94 -24.64 4.03
N TYR A 165 -6.96 -23.32 3.87
CA TYR A 165 -5.76 -22.50 4.03
C TYR A 165 -5.69 -21.72 5.34
N TRP A 166 -6.83 -21.47 6.01
CA TRP A 166 -6.88 -20.56 7.17
C TRP A 166 -6.00 -21.01 8.33
N ARG A 167 -5.88 -22.33 8.54
CA ARG A 167 -5.02 -22.89 9.59
C ARG A 167 -3.54 -22.57 9.34
N ASP A 168 -3.10 -22.71 8.09
CA ASP A 168 -1.71 -22.49 7.73
C ASP A 168 -1.40 -21.00 7.64
N PHE A 169 -2.30 -20.19 7.08
CA PHE A 169 -2.25 -18.73 7.16
C PHE A 169 -2.13 -18.25 8.61
N SER A 170 -2.99 -18.74 9.50
CA SER A 170 -2.98 -18.30 10.89
C SER A 170 -1.70 -18.71 11.63
N ARG A 171 -1.17 -19.90 11.32
CA ARG A 171 0.12 -20.35 11.86
C ARG A 171 1.25 -19.46 11.38
N GLU A 172 1.30 -19.15 10.09
CA GLU A 172 2.30 -18.24 9.54
C GLU A 172 2.20 -16.84 10.17
N MET A 173 0.99 -16.31 10.39
CA MET A 173 0.82 -15.01 11.05
C MET A 173 1.32 -15.04 12.49
N HIS A 174 1.14 -16.14 13.20
CA HIS A 174 1.70 -16.33 14.53
C HIS A 174 3.24 -16.37 14.49
N GLU A 175 3.83 -17.18 13.60
CA GLU A 175 5.28 -17.34 13.49
C GLU A 175 5.98 -16.07 12.98
N THR A 176 5.38 -15.37 12.02
CA THR A 176 5.99 -14.20 11.37
C THR A 176 5.78 -12.92 12.15
N LEU A 177 4.58 -12.73 12.69
CA LEU A 177 4.19 -11.47 13.30
C LEU A 177 4.06 -11.57 14.82
N GLY A 178 4.04 -12.78 15.41
CA GLY A 178 3.76 -12.95 16.83
C GLY A 178 2.33 -12.54 17.19
N ILE A 179 1.36 -12.83 16.32
CA ILE A 179 -0.07 -12.53 16.53
C ILE A 179 -0.77 -13.81 16.98
N GLU A 180 -1.57 -13.74 18.03
CA GLU A 180 -2.38 -14.88 18.45
C GLU A 180 -3.61 -15.05 17.55
N TYR A 181 -4.08 -16.29 17.40
CA TYR A 181 -5.23 -16.62 16.54
C TYR A 181 -6.46 -15.68 16.75
N PRO A 182 -6.88 -15.35 17.99
CA PRO A 182 -8.01 -14.44 18.20
C PRO A 182 -7.75 -13.01 17.73
N GLU A 183 -6.49 -12.56 17.75
CA GLU A 183 -6.10 -11.21 17.33
C GLU A 183 -6.13 -11.08 15.80
N ILE A 184 -5.80 -12.15 15.06
CA ILE A 184 -5.82 -12.18 13.58
C ILE A 184 -7.19 -11.75 13.06
N ALA A 185 -8.27 -12.33 13.57
CA ALA A 185 -9.64 -12.00 13.17
C ALA A 185 -9.99 -10.54 13.47
N GLY A 186 -9.54 -10.00 14.61
CA GLY A 186 -9.77 -8.59 14.98
C GLY A 186 -9.01 -7.61 14.08
N LEU A 187 -7.75 -7.93 13.74
CA LEU A 187 -6.94 -7.12 12.82
C LEU A 187 -7.53 -7.12 11.41
N LEU A 188 -7.94 -8.27 10.89
CA LEU A 188 -8.57 -8.38 9.57
C LEU A 188 -9.96 -7.72 9.53
N THR A 189 -10.74 -7.83 10.61
CA THR A 189 -12.02 -7.10 10.73
C THR A 189 -11.81 -5.59 10.72
N ARG A 190 -10.74 -5.08 11.35
CA ARG A 190 -10.36 -3.66 11.23
C ARG A 190 -9.99 -3.31 9.79
N ALA A 191 -9.17 -4.13 9.14
CA ALA A 191 -8.80 -3.95 7.73
C ALA A 191 -10.05 -3.94 6.82
N GLY A 192 -11.09 -4.71 7.17
CA GLY A 192 -12.38 -4.73 6.47
C GLY A 192 -13.09 -3.37 6.39
N ARG A 193 -12.80 -2.42 7.29
CA ARG A 193 -13.32 -1.04 7.21
C ARG A 193 -12.82 -0.28 5.99
N THR A 194 -11.69 -0.70 5.42
CA THR A 194 -11.15 -0.14 4.17
C THR A 194 -11.73 -0.83 2.92
N GLY A 195 -12.58 -1.85 3.12
CA GLY A 195 -13.13 -2.67 2.04
C GLY A 195 -12.19 -3.76 1.54
N CYS A 196 -10.95 -3.86 2.02
CA CYS A 196 -9.96 -4.85 1.56
C CYS A 196 -10.18 -6.28 2.08
N TYR A 197 -11.05 -6.49 3.08
CA TYR A 197 -11.33 -7.79 3.67
C TYR A 197 -12.84 -7.95 3.91
N ALA A 198 -13.36 -9.14 3.66
CA ALA A 198 -14.74 -9.51 3.92
C ALA A 198 -14.81 -10.78 4.78
N PRO A 199 -15.47 -10.75 5.95
CA PRO A 199 -15.71 -11.96 6.73
C PRO A 199 -16.68 -12.88 5.98
N ILE A 200 -16.41 -14.18 5.99
CA ILE A 200 -17.32 -15.19 5.45
C ILE A 200 -18.38 -15.43 6.53
N THR A 201 -19.64 -15.19 6.20
CA THR A 201 -20.77 -15.44 7.11
C THR A 201 -21.66 -16.53 6.51
N SER A 202 -22.03 -17.51 7.32
CA SER A 202 -23.03 -18.54 6.96
C SER A 202 -24.11 -18.56 8.04
N MET A 203 -25.36 -18.39 7.63
CA MET A 203 -26.52 -18.37 8.54
C MET A 203 -26.86 -19.75 9.11
N THR A 204 -26.41 -20.82 8.46
CA THR A 204 -26.79 -22.21 8.78
C THR A 204 -25.89 -22.88 9.82
N LEU A 205 -24.62 -22.43 9.96
CA LEU A 205 -23.61 -23.12 10.77
C LEU A 205 -23.25 -22.43 12.10
N GLY A 206 -23.85 -21.29 12.43
CA GLY A 206 -23.49 -20.53 13.64
C GLY A 206 -22.03 -20.05 13.66
N CYS A 207 -21.33 -20.12 12.52
CA CYS A 207 -19.96 -19.68 12.36
C CYS A 207 -19.87 -18.16 12.57
N ARG A 208 -19.19 -17.76 13.65
CA ARG A 208 -19.02 -16.37 14.06
C ARG A 208 -17.89 -15.68 13.28
N GLY A 209 -17.96 -15.63 11.95
CA GLY A 209 -17.15 -14.74 11.10
C GLY A 209 -15.65 -14.66 11.46
N ASP A 210 -15.06 -15.77 11.91
CA ASP A 210 -13.67 -15.83 12.37
C ASP A 210 -12.69 -15.96 11.19
N ARG A 211 -13.23 -16.25 10.00
CA ARG A 211 -12.54 -16.36 8.73
C ARG A 211 -13.12 -15.37 7.73
N GLY A 212 -12.34 -15.08 6.71
CA GLY A 212 -12.78 -14.23 5.63
C GLY A 212 -11.82 -14.30 4.47
N LYS A 213 -12.09 -13.44 3.49
CA LYS A 213 -11.32 -13.36 2.26
C LYS A 213 -10.94 -11.94 1.92
N THR A 214 -9.88 -11.79 1.13
CA THR A 214 -9.57 -10.52 0.49
C THR A 214 -10.65 -10.18 -0.54
N THR A 215 -10.78 -8.89 -0.85
CA THR A 215 -11.78 -8.41 -1.81
C THR A 215 -11.10 -7.90 -3.08
N ARG A 216 -11.90 -7.68 -4.12
CA ARG A 216 -11.46 -7.02 -5.36
C ARG A 216 -10.82 -5.64 -5.13
N VAL A 217 -11.19 -4.94 -4.04
CA VAL A 217 -10.57 -3.67 -3.66
C VAL A 217 -9.10 -3.88 -3.27
N PHE A 218 -8.82 -4.94 -2.50
CA PHE A 218 -7.45 -5.30 -2.16
C PHE A 218 -6.66 -5.74 -3.39
N GLU A 219 -7.23 -6.58 -4.24
CA GLU A 219 -6.58 -7.06 -5.47
C GLU A 219 -6.14 -5.89 -6.35
N LYS A 220 -7.05 -4.94 -6.60
CA LYS A 220 -6.76 -3.75 -7.40
C LYS A 220 -5.71 -2.85 -6.74
N LEU A 221 -5.78 -2.65 -5.43
CA LEU A 221 -4.74 -1.91 -4.69
C LEU A 221 -3.36 -2.59 -4.85
N ALA A 222 -3.29 -3.91 -4.64
CA ALA A 222 -2.07 -4.69 -4.74
C ALA A 222 -1.47 -4.65 -6.15
N GLU A 223 -2.31 -4.71 -7.18
CA GLU A 223 -1.90 -4.55 -8.58
C GLU A 223 -1.36 -3.15 -8.87
N MET A 224 -2.06 -2.09 -8.41
CA MET A 224 -1.65 -0.70 -8.61
C MET A 224 -0.28 -0.40 -8.02
N ILE A 225 -0.02 -0.89 -6.80
CA ILE A 225 1.28 -0.69 -6.14
C ILE A 225 2.30 -1.76 -6.50
N GLY A 226 1.97 -2.71 -7.40
CA GLY A 226 2.86 -3.78 -7.82
C GLY A 226 3.46 -4.56 -6.64
N MET A 227 2.59 -4.94 -5.68
CA MET A 227 2.99 -5.51 -4.40
C MET A 227 3.71 -6.86 -4.58
N LYS A 228 4.87 -7.02 -3.95
CA LYS A 228 5.69 -8.25 -4.01
C LYS A 228 6.18 -8.64 -2.62
N GLN A 229 6.54 -9.92 -2.45
CA GLN A 229 7.16 -10.43 -1.21
C GLN A 229 8.40 -9.61 -0.82
N GLU A 230 9.12 -9.08 -1.81
CA GLU A 230 10.32 -8.29 -1.58
C GLU A 230 10.06 -6.99 -0.81
N ASP A 231 8.84 -6.45 -0.91
CA ASP A 231 8.41 -5.23 -0.23
C ASP A 231 8.21 -5.44 1.29
N PHE A 232 8.32 -6.68 1.77
CA PHE A 232 8.14 -7.06 3.18
C PHE A 232 9.43 -7.61 3.81
N PRO A 233 10.52 -6.83 3.86
CA PRO A 233 11.84 -7.33 4.28
C PRO A 233 11.86 -7.82 5.73
N TYR A 234 11.08 -7.21 6.63
CA TYR A 234 11.03 -7.61 8.05
C TYR A 234 10.33 -8.95 8.28
N TYR A 235 9.57 -9.43 7.29
CA TYR A 235 8.73 -10.62 7.41
C TYR A 235 9.27 -11.80 6.58
N ARG A 236 10.44 -11.66 5.92
CA ARG A 236 11.05 -12.72 5.11
C ARG A 236 11.56 -13.93 5.90
N ASN A 237 11.72 -13.84 7.22
CA ASN A 237 12.44 -14.84 8.02
C ASN A 237 11.56 -15.89 8.71
N ALA A 238 10.27 -15.98 8.41
CA ALA A 238 9.39 -16.96 9.05
C ALA A 238 9.21 -18.28 8.28
N GLY A 239 9.75 -18.37 7.06
CA GLY A 239 9.63 -19.57 6.22
C GLY A 239 11.00 -20.08 5.79
N LEU A 240 11.71 -20.77 6.69
CA LEU A 240 12.72 -21.82 6.44
C LEU A 240 13.26 -22.31 7.81
N MET A 241 12.41 -22.97 8.60
CA MET A 241 12.80 -24.02 9.54
C MET A 241 11.74 -25.10 9.55
#